data_AF-A0A1V9XSL6-F1
#
_entry.id   AF-A0A1V9XSL6-F1
#
_cell.length_a   1.000
_cell.length_b   1.000
_cell.length_c   1.000
_cell.angle_alpha   90.00
_cell.angle_beta   90.00
_cell.angle_gamma   90.00
#
_symmetry.space_group_name_H-M   'P 1'
#
loop_
_entity.id
_entity.type
_entity.pdbx_description
1 polymer ?
#
loop_
_entity_poly.entity_id
_entity_poly.type
_entity_poly.pdbx_seq_one_letter_code
_entity_poly.pdbx_strand_id
1 'polypeptide(L)'
;MAARPWEVQQELVNGIQGFTKAKLRPTVTKEKVYVPTKEDIEAEKGHNQMVSGIQNFDASLLKHTETQEKNVLPTAEMIAEEKKGDQ
;
A
#
# COMPACT_ATOMS: atom_id res chain seq x y z
N MET A 1 -40.90 -24.38 18.98
CA MET A 1 -40.74 -25.27 17.80
C MET A 1 -40.06 -24.46 16.71
N ALA A 2 -39.00 -24.98 16.09
CA ALA A 2 -38.33 -24.32 14.97
C ALA A 2 -38.92 -24.82 13.64
N ALA A 3 -39.02 -23.94 12.64
CA ALA A 3 -39.50 -24.28 11.30
C ALA A 3 -38.62 -25.36 10.65
N ARG A 4 -39.23 -26.27 9.89
CA ARG A 4 -38.49 -27.33 9.20
C ARG A 4 -37.73 -26.73 8.00
N PRO A 5 -36.55 -27.25 7.64
CA PRO A 5 -35.73 -26.69 6.56
C PRO A 5 -36.48 -26.51 5.22
N TRP A 6 -37.39 -27.43 4.90
CA TRP A 6 -38.16 -27.38 3.65
C TRP A 6 -39.24 -26.29 3.65
N GLU A 7 -39.81 -25.96 4.81
CA GLU A 7 -40.80 -24.87 4.95
C GLU A 7 -40.13 -23.51 4.68
N VAL A 8 -38.93 -23.32 5.22
CA VAL A 8 -38.12 -22.11 5.00
C VAL A 8 -37.79 -21.93 3.51
N GLN A 9 -37.50 -23.02 2.78
CA GLN A 9 -37.24 -22.94 1.34
C GLN A 9 -38.49 -22.54 0.55
N GLN A 10 -39.67 -23.04 0.93
CA GLN A 10 -40.92 -22.69 0.26
C GLN A 10 -41.26 -21.21 0.46
N GLU A 11 -41.10 -20.68 1.67
CA GLU A 11 -41.31 -19.25 1.95
C GLU A 11 -40.38 -18.36 1.12
N LEU A 12 -39.11 -18.75 0.99
CA LEU A 12 -38.15 -18.03 0.15
C LEU A 12 -38.56 -18.02 -1.33
N VAL A 13 -38.93 -19.17 -1.88
CA VAL A 13 -39.34 -19.29 -3.30
C VAL A 13 -40.58 -18.46 -3.59
N ASN A 14 -41.59 -18.52 -2.71
CA ASN A 14 -42.81 -17.74 -2.85
C ASN A 14 -42.55 -16.23 -2.77
N GLY A 15 -41.64 -15.81 -1.88
CA GLY A 15 -41.21 -14.42 -1.75
C GLY A 15 -40.53 -13.88 -3.01
N ILE A 16 -39.71 -14.70 -3.67
CA ILE A 16 -39.04 -14.35 -4.93
C ILE A 16 -40.04 -14.28 -6.09
N GLN A 17 -40.95 -15.25 -6.21
CA GLN A 17 -41.97 -15.26 -7.27
C GLN A 17 -42.93 -14.07 -7.18
N GLY A 18 -43.30 -13.65 -5.96
CA GLY A 18 -44.16 -12.49 -5.71
C GLY A 18 -43.41 -11.14 -5.66
N PHE A 19 -42.11 -11.14 -5.94
CA PHE A 19 -41.32 -9.92 -5.93
C PHE A 19 -41.60 -9.07 -7.17
N THR A 20 -41.99 -7.81 -6.96
CA THR A 20 -42.22 -6.86 -8.05
C THR A 20 -41.17 -5.76 -8.00
N LYS A 21 -40.58 -5.44 -9.15
CA LYS A 21 -39.57 -4.38 -9.27
C LYS A 21 -40.06 -3.02 -8.76
N ALA A 22 -41.38 -2.78 -8.80
CA ALA A 22 -42.02 -1.57 -8.26
C ALA A 22 -41.88 -1.42 -6.73
N LYS A 23 -41.61 -2.50 -5.98
CA LYS A 23 -41.33 -2.46 -4.53
C LYS A 23 -39.91 -1.96 -4.23
N LEU A 24 -39.03 -1.89 -5.23
CA LEU A 24 -37.71 -1.29 -5.06
C LEU A 24 -37.84 0.22 -4.96
N ARG A 25 -37.10 0.81 -4.02
CA ARG A 25 -36.98 2.26 -3.96
C ARG A 25 -36.29 2.77 -5.22
N PRO A 26 -36.84 3.79 -5.91
CA PRO A 26 -36.15 4.42 -7.02
C PRO A 26 -34.82 4.96 -6.52
N THR A 27 -33.73 4.51 -7.14
CA THR A 27 -32.38 4.89 -6.77
C THR A 27 -31.72 5.51 -7.99
N VAL A 28 -31.26 6.76 -7.86
CA VAL A 28 -30.49 7.42 -8.90
C VAL A 28 -29.04 6.96 -8.77
N THR A 29 -28.57 6.18 -9.73
CA THR A 29 -27.15 5.83 -9.84
C THR A 29 -26.39 7.01 -10.39
N LYS A 30 -25.49 7.59 -9.58
CA LYS A 30 -24.56 8.63 -10.04
C LYS A 30 -23.32 7.96 -10.60
N GLU A 31 -23.08 8.11 -11.90
CA GLU A 31 -21.79 7.79 -12.49
C GLU A 31 -20.76 8.81 -11.98
N LYS A 32 -19.73 8.33 -11.29
CA LYS A 32 -18.68 9.19 -10.76
C LYS A 32 -17.63 9.36 -11.85
N VAL A 33 -17.89 10.27 -12.79
CA VAL A 33 -16.90 10.67 -13.80
C VAL A 33 -15.86 11.53 -13.09
N TYR A 34 -14.77 10.92 -12.65
CA TYR A 34 -13.62 11.64 -12.10
C TYR A 34 -12.73 12.07 -13.26
N VAL A 35 -12.78 13.35 -13.59
CA VAL A 35 -11.75 13.98 -14.42
C VAL A 35 -10.61 14.34 -13.48
N PRO A 36 -9.36 13.93 -13.77
CA PRO A 36 -8.20 14.36 -12.98
C PRO A 36 -8.20 15.88 -12.85
N THR A 37 -7.92 16.35 -11.64
CA THR A 37 -7.70 17.77 -11.36
C THR A 37 -6.37 18.21 -11.95
N LYS A 38 -6.13 19.52 -12.04
CA LYS A 38 -4.82 20.02 -12.49
C LYS A 38 -3.72 19.58 -11.53
N GLU A 39 -4.04 19.57 -10.24
CA GLU A 39 -3.18 19.15 -9.16
C GLU A 39 -2.79 17.67 -9.30
N ASP A 40 -3.72 16.80 -9.69
CA ASP A 40 -3.41 15.37 -9.94
C ASP A 40 -2.41 15.21 -11.10
N ILE A 41 -2.60 15.99 -12.18
CA ILE A 41 -1.74 15.94 -13.37
C ILE A 41 -0.34 16.47 -13.03
N GLU A 42 -0.25 17.56 -12.26
CA GLU A 42 1.02 18.13 -11.83
C GLU A 42 1.78 17.19 -10.89
N ALA A 43 1.07 16.54 -9.96
CA ALA A 43 1.64 15.53 -9.07
C ALA A 43 2.18 14.33 -9.87
N GLU A 44 1.40 13.79 -10.80
CA GLU A 44 1.84 12.67 -11.65
C GLU A 44 3.04 13.05 -12.53
N LYS A 45 3.03 14.27 -13.09
CA LYS A 45 4.17 14.79 -13.86
C LYS A 45 5.44 14.88 -13.01
N GLY A 46 5.34 15.39 -11.78
CA GLY A 46 6.46 15.45 -10.85
C GLY A 46 7.01 14.07 -10.50
N HIS A 47 6.13 13.11 -10.23
CA HIS A 47 6.51 11.73 -9.97
C HIS A 47 7.23 11.11 -11.17
N ASN A 48 6.68 11.24 -12.38
CA ASN A 48 7.29 10.70 -13.59
C ASN A 48 8.66 11.32 -13.90
N GLN A 49 8.82 12.62 -13.65
CA GLN A 49 10.12 13.29 -13.78
C GLN A 49 11.15 12.73 -12.78
N MET A 50 10.75 12.50 -11.53
CA MET A 50 11.62 11.91 -10.51
C MET A 50 12.04 10.49 -10.91
N VAL A 51 11.08 9.65 -11.32
CA VAL A 51 11.35 8.27 -11.71
C VAL A 51 12.28 8.22 -12.93
N SER A 52 12.01 9.02 -13.97
CA SER A 52 12.87 9.10 -15.15
C SER A 52 14.27 9.61 -14.78
N GLY A 53 14.36 10.62 -13.93
CA GLY A 53 15.65 11.14 -13.44
C GLY A 53 16.49 10.06 -12.75
N ILE A 54 15.87 9.19 -11.95
CA ILE A 54 16.55 8.08 -11.28
C ILE A 54 16.92 6.97 -12.27
N GLN A 55 16.00 6.57 -13.15
CA GLN A 55 16.22 5.50 -14.12
C GLN A 55 17.34 5.84 -15.11
N ASN A 56 17.45 7.10 -15.50
CA ASN A 56 18.42 7.58 -16.46
C ASN A 56 19.64 8.25 -15.80
N PHE A 57 19.78 8.12 -14.47
CA PHE A 57 20.89 8.73 -13.75
C PHE A 57 22.22 8.09 -14.16
N ASP A 58 23.13 8.91 -14.69
CA ASP A 58 24.48 8.49 -15.02
C ASP A 58 25.39 8.62 -13.78
N ALA A 59 25.74 7.49 -13.18
CA ALA A 59 26.62 7.43 -12.02
C ALA A 59 28.04 7.96 -12.30
N SER A 60 28.47 8.04 -13.56
CA SER A 60 29.78 8.62 -13.91
C SER A 60 29.86 10.13 -13.67
N LEU A 61 28.71 10.81 -13.55
CA LEU A 61 28.62 12.23 -13.20
C LEU A 61 28.83 12.49 -11.70
N LEU A 62 28.89 11.44 -10.87
CA LEU A 62 29.22 11.59 -9.46
C LEU A 62 30.67 12.03 -9.29
N LYS A 63 30.88 13.01 -8.41
CA LYS A 63 32.23 13.46 -8.05
C LYS A 63 32.97 12.35 -7.31
N HIS A 64 34.19 12.07 -7.73
CA HIS A 64 35.07 11.16 -7.01
C HIS A 64 35.25 11.65 -5.56
N THR A 65 35.09 10.73 -4.62
CA THR A 65 35.25 10.96 -3.19
C THR A 65 35.94 9.75 -2.57
N GLU A 66 37.09 9.97 -1.93
CA GLU A 66 37.78 8.93 -1.16
C GLU A 66 37.15 8.84 0.24
N THR A 67 36.63 7.65 0.59
CA THR A 67 35.97 7.43 1.89
C THR A 67 36.94 6.76 2.86
N GLN A 68 37.16 7.36 4.03
CA GLN A 68 37.94 6.76 5.11
C GLN A 68 37.04 5.97 6.05
N GLU A 69 37.03 4.65 5.91
CA GLU A 69 36.35 3.74 6.83
C GLU A 69 37.17 3.55 8.11
N LYS A 70 36.73 4.16 9.21
CA LYS A 70 37.38 4.03 10.53
C LYS A 70 36.80 2.88 11.35
N ASN A 71 36.63 1.73 10.71
CA ASN A 71 36.17 0.51 11.37
C ASN A 71 37.36 -0.38 11.75
N VAL A 72 38.17 0.11 12.69
CA VAL A 72 39.29 -0.68 13.21
C VAL A 72 38.76 -1.70 14.21
N LEU A 73 39.17 -2.96 14.04
CA LEU A 73 38.89 -3.98 15.05
C LEU A 73 39.60 -3.60 16.36
N PRO A 74 38.97 -3.84 17.52
CA PRO A 74 39.62 -3.63 18.80
C PRO A 74 40.89 -4.48 18.88
N THR A 75 41.95 -3.93 19.47
CA THR A 75 43.20 -4.68 19.69
C THR A 75 43.02 -5.67 20.83
N ALA A 76 43.87 -6.71 20.87
CA ALA A 76 43.84 -7.69 21.97
C ALA A 76 44.04 -7.05 23.36
N GLU A 77 44.77 -5.94 23.42
CA GLU A 77 44.99 -5.17 24.64
C GLU A 77 43.71 -4.47 25.11
N MET A 78 42.99 -3.82 24.21
CA MET A 78 41.70 -3.18 24.50
C MET A 78 40.67 -4.19 25.01
N ILE A 79 40.59 -5.35 24.37
CA ILE A 79 39.68 -6.45 24.77
C ILE A 79 40.05 -6.96 26.17
N ALA A 80 41.36 -7.07 26.46
CA ALA A 80 41.83 -7.53 27.77
C ALA A 80 41.60 -6.48 28.87
N GLU A 81 41.66 -5.19 28.54
CA GLU A 81 41.40 -4.10 29.47
C GLU A 81 39.91 -3.98 29.81
N GLU A 82 39.02 -4.04 28.82
CA GLU A 82 37.56 -4.10 29.07
C GLU A 82 37.18 -5.31 29.91
N LYS A 83 37.70 -6.50 29.57
CA LYS A 83 37.43 -7.73 30.32
C LYS A 83 37.83 -7.67 31.81
N LYS A 84 38.80 -6.81 32.16
CA LYS A 84 39.22 -6.57 33.55
C LYS A 84 38.38 -5.49 34.25
N GLY A 85 37.88 -4.51 33.49
CA GLY A 85 37.03 -3.44 34.01
C GLY A 85 35.59 -3.86 34.30
N ASP A 86 35.11 -4.92 33.64
CA ASP A 86 33.77 -5.51 33.81
C ASP A 86 33.66 -6.54 34.96
N GLN A 87 34.67 -6.64 35.83
CA GLN A 87 34.76 -7.65 36.89
C GLN A 87 34.48 -7.09 38.29
#